data_AF-A0A525KQ39-F1
#
_entry.id   AF-A0A525KQ39-F1
#
_cell.length_a   1.000
_cell.length_b   1.000
_cell.length_c   1.000
_cell.angle_alpha   90.00
_cell.angle_beta   90.00
_cell.angle_gamma   90.00
#
_symmetry.space_group_name_H-M   'P 1'
#
loop_
_entity.id
_entity.type
_entity.pdbx_description
1 polymer ?
#
loop_
_entity_poly.entity_id
_entity_poly.type
_entity_poly.pdbx_seq_one_letter_code
_entity_poly.pdbx_strand_id
1 'polypeptide(L)'
;MGVLKTASYGDLFGAAFAVGASFWAAMGVLGLLVAVASPQLFQMNGTPSGNSGQALGVLVVMLVVLMVLNTTIAAAGAGVWVFARRFLPREKTAT
;
A
#
# COMPACT_ATOMS: atom_id res chain seq x y z
N MET A 1 -15.27 21.16 7.15
CA MET A 1 -14.10 21.93 6.66
C MET A 1 -12.97 22.11 7.68
N GLY A 2 -13.19 21.94 9.00
CA GLY A 2 -12.14 22.10 10.02
C GLY A 2 -11.11 20.96 10.13
N VAL A 3 -11.51 19.70 9.90
CA VAL A 3 -10.63 18.52 10.11
C VAL A 3 -9.42 18.48 9.17
N LEU A 4 -9.57 19.01 7.95
CA LEU A 4 -8.47 19.12 6.96
C LEU A 4 -7.45 20.21 7.32
N LYS A 5 -7.81 21.18 8.18
CA LYS A 5 -6.95 22.29 8.63
C LYS A 5 -6.19 21.98 9.92
N THR A 6 -6.73 21.17 10.82
CA THR A 6 -6.17 20.96 12.18
C THR A 6 -5.57 19.58 12.45
N ALA A 7 -5.84 18.57 11.61
CA ALA A 7 -5.29 17.24 11.85
C ALA A 7 -3.77 17.19 11.56
N SER A 8 -3.01 16.70 12.53
CA SER A 8 -1.59 16.35 12.38
C SER A 8 -1.47 15.36 11.21
N TYR A 9 -0.82 15.78 10.12
CA TYR A 9 -0.53 14.91 8.98
C TYR A 9 0.22 13.65 9.43
N GLY A 10 1.05 13.76 10.49
CA GLY A 10 1.78 12.64 11.07
C GLY A 10 0.87 11.57 11.68
N ASP A 11 -0.20 11.96 12.38
CA ASP A 11 -1.11 11.00 13.02
C ASP A 11 -1.99 10.28 11.99
N LEU A 12 -2.51 11.03 11.01
CA LEU A 12 -3.27 10.46 9.90
C LEU A 12 -2.42 9.54 9.03
N PHE A 13 -1.17 9.93 8.76
CA PHE A 13 -0.22 9.11 8.03
C PHE A 13 0.16 7.85 8.83
N GLY A 14 0.43 7.99 10.13
CA GLY A 14 0.75 6.87 11.02
C GLY A 14 -0.37 5.85 11.10
N ALA A 15 -1.62 6.32 11.23
CA ALA A 15 -2.80 5.45 11.22
C ALA A 15 -2.99 4.73 9.87
N ALA A 16 -2.91 5.47 8.76
CA ALA A 16 -3.02 4.89 7.42
C ALA A 16 -1.90 3.87 7.13
N PHE A 17 -0.67 4.18 7.56
CA PHE A 17 0.48 3.30 7.44
C PHE A 17 0.30 2.03 8.27
N ALA A 18 -0.15 2.15 9.53
CA ALA A 18 -0.37 0.99 10.40
C ALA A 18 -1.49 0.07 9.88
N VAL A 19 -2.58 0.64 9.37
CA VAL A 19 -3.66 -0.13 8.73
C VAL A 19 -3.15 -0.79 7.45
N GLY A 20 -2.41 -0.06 6.61
CA GLY A 20 -1.82 -0.61 5.39
C GLY A 20 -0.83 -1.75 5.69
N ALA A 21 0.06 -1.57 6.67
CA ALA A 21 1.05 -2.56 7.07
C ALA A 21 0.40 -3.84 7.64
N SER A 22 -0.61 -3.69 8.50
CA SER A 22 -1.33 -4.84 9.05
C SER A 22 -2.12 -5.61 7.97
N PHE A 23 -2.72 -4.90 7.02
CA PHE A 23 -3.37 -5.52 5.86
C PHE A 23 -2.38 -6.28 4.99
N TRP A 24 -1.23 -5.69 4.66
CA TRP A 24 -0.18 -6.35 3.89
C TRP A 24 0.38 -7.59 4.59
N ALA A 25 0.56 -7.53 5.92
CA ALA A 25 0.98 -8.66 6.72
C ALA A 25 -0.05 -9.80 6.66
N ALA A 26 -1.34 -9.50 6.83
CA ALA A 26 -2.41 -10.48 6.74
C ALA A 26 -2.50 -11.12 5.34
N MET A 27 -2.44 -10.31 4.28
CA MET A 27 -2.45 -10.80 2.90
C MET A 27 -1.21 -11.62 2.56
N GLY A 28 -0.04 -11.26 3.10
CA GLY A 28 1.18 -12.05 2.95
C GLY A 28 1.06 -13.43 3.59
N VAL A 29 0.51 -13.52 4.81
CA VAL A 29 0.27 -14.79 5.49
C VAL A 29 -0.75 -15.64 4.74
N LEU A 30 -1.87 -15.05 4.30
CA LEU A 30 -2.86 -15.76 3.49
C LEU A 30 -2.25 -16.26 2.17
N GLY A 31 -1.50 -15.40 1.47
CA GLY A 31 -0.80 -15.78 0.25
C GLY A 31 0.17 -16.94 0.47
N LEU A 32 0.90 -16.95 1.60
CA LEU A 32 1.81 -18.03 1.97
C LEU A 32 1.06 -19.36 2.16
N LEU A 33 -0.05 -19.33 2.89
CA LEU A 33 -0.89 -20.52 3.10
C LEU A 33 -1.42 -21.06 1.77
N VAL A 34 -1.88 -20.18 0.88
CA VAL A 34 -2.37 -20.56 -0.45
C VAL A 34 -1.24 -21.10 -1.33
N ALA A 35 -0.04 -20.53 -1.28
CA ALA A 35 1.11 -21.00 -2.06
C ALA A 35 1.55 -22.42 -1.66
N VAL A 36 1.37 -22.78 -0.39
CA VAL A 36 1.66 -24.13 0.11
C VAL A 36 0.51 -25.09 -0.16
N ALA A 37 -0.73 -24.70 0.13
CA ALA A 37 -1.91 -25.58 0.02
C ALA A 37 -2.35 -25.81 -1.44
N SER A 38 -2.26 -24.79 -2.29
CA SER A 38 -2.77 -24.78 -3.65
C SER A 38 -1.81 -24.05 -4.61
N PRO A 39 -0.58 -24.57 -4.81
CA PRO A 39 0.44 -23.91 -5.64
C PRO A 39 -0.01 -23.67 -7.09
N GLN A 40 -0.94 -24.47 -7.62
CA GLN A 40 -1.45 -24.35 -8.98
C GLN A 40 -2.22 -23.04 -9.23
N LEU A 41 -2.64 -22.33 -8.17
CA LEU A 41 -3.26 -21.01 -8.29
C LEU A 41 -2.27 -19.92 -8.70
N PHE A 42 -0.97 -20.15 -8.51
CA PHE A 42 0.07 -19.22 -8.91
C PHE A 42 0.56 -19.55 -10.31
N GLN A 43 0.54 -18.57 -11.21
CA GLN A 43 1.00 -18.75 -12.58
C GLN A 43 2.42 -18.23 -12.77
N MET A 44 3.30 -19.09 -13.28
CA MET A 44 4.61 -18.71 -13.80
C MET A 44 4.53 -18.71 -15.34
N ASN A 45 4.73 -17.55 -15.96
CA ASN A 45 4.75 -17.40 -17.43
C ASN A 45 3.52 -18.01 -18.13
N GLY A 46 2.33 -17.86 -17.53
CA GLY A 46 1.07 -18.40 -18.06
C GLY A 46 0.83 -19.90 -17.79
N THR A 47 1.74 -20.57 -17.09
CA THR A 47 1.58 -21.96 -16.66
C THR A 47 1.36 -22.05 -15.14
N PRO A 48 0.47 -22.93 -14.64
CA PRO A 48 0.32 -23.18 -13.21
C PRO A 48 1.64 -23.65 -12.58
N SER A 49 1.95 -23.16 -11.37
CA SER A 49 3.16 -23.57 -10.65
C SER A 49 3.08 -25.05 -10.29
N GLY A 50 4.14 -25.79 -10.62
CA GLY A 50 4.19 -27.25 -10.40
C GLY A 50 4.57 -27.66 -8.98
N ASN A 51 5.07 -26.72 -8.17
CA ASN A 51 5.43 -26.95 -6.78
C ASN A 51 5.31 -25.68 -5.92
N SER A 52 5.34 -25.85 -4.60
CA SER A 52 5.20 -24.74 -3.64
C SER A 52 6.34 -23.72 -3.72
N GLY A 53 7.56 -24.15 -4.07
CA GLY A 53 8.70 -23.24 -4.21
C GLY A 53 8.53 -22.24 -5.36
N GLN A 54 7.99 -22.70 -6.48
CA GLN A 54 7.61 -21.86 -7.63
C GLN A 54 6.50 -20.89 -7.25
N ALA A 55 5.44 -21.38 -6.58
CA ALA A 55 4.32 -20.55 -6.13
C ALA A 55 4.78 -19.45 -5.16
N LEU A 56 5.70 -19.77 -4.23
CA LEU A 56 6.31 -18.78 -3.33
C LEU A 56 7.11 -17.72 -4.11
N GLY A 57 7.86 -18.14 -5.14
CA GLY A 57 8.56 -17.20 -6.03
C GLY A 57 7.61 -16.21 -6.69
N VAL A 58 6.48 -16.68 -7.23
CA VAL A 58 5.44 -15.82 -7.83
C VAL A 58 4.81 -14.90 -6.77
N LEU A 59 4.49 -15.43 -5.60
CA LEU A 59 3.91 -14.67 -4.50
C LEU A 59 4.81 -13.49 -4.09
N VAL A 60 6.11 -13.73 -3.90
CA VAL A 60 7.06 -12.67 -3.53
C VAL A 60 7.11 -11.58 -4.60
N VAL A 61 7.19 -11.97 -5.88
CA VAL A 61 7.20 -11.00 -6.99
C VAL A 61 5.89 -10.18 -7.02
N MET A 62 4.73 -10.83 -6.89
CA MET A 62 3.45 -10.13 -6.81
C MET A 62 3.38 -9.15 -5.63
N LEU A 63 3.80 -9.58 -4.43
CA LEU A 63 3.82 -8.72 -3.25
C LEU A 63 4.72 -7.50 -3.46
N VAL A 64 5.92 -7.68 -4.02
CA VAL A 64 6.85 -6.58 -4.32
C VAL A 64 6.23 -5.61 -5.34
N VAL A 65 5.68 -6.11 -6.44
CA VAL A 65 5.06 -5.26 -7.48
C VAL A 65 3.90 -4.47 -6.90
N LEU A 66 3.01 -5.12 -6.15
CA LEU A 66 1.87 -4.44 -5.54
C LEU A 66 2.30 -3.45 -4.46
N MET A 67 3.35 -3.74 -3.71
CA MET A 67 3.90 -2.82 -2.72
C MET A 67 4.50 -1.58 -3.39
N VAL A 68 5.22 -1.75 -4.50
CA VAL A 68 5.75 -0.63 -5.31
C VAL A 68 4.59 0.23 -5.83
N LEU A 69 3.55 -0.38 -6.39
CA LEU A 69 2.36 0.33 -6.86
C LEU A 69 1.63 1.08 -5.74
N ASN A 70 1.48 0.45 -4.58
CA ASN A 70 0.85 1.10 -3.42
C ASN A 70 1.68 2.31 -2.94
N THR A 71 3.00 2.14 -2.87
CA THR A 71 3.92 3.21 -2.46
C THR A 71 3.92 4.37 -3.45
N THR A 72 3.88 4.12 -4.76
CA THR A 72 3.82 5.19 -5.77
C THR A 72 2.50 5.96 -5.71
N ILE A 73 1.37 5.28 -5.49
CA ILE A 73 0.06 5.92 -5.28
C ILE A 73 0.09 6.80 -4.02
N ALA A 74 0.64 6.28 -2.91
CA ALA A 74 0.76 7.03 -1.66
C ALA A 74 1.65 8.28 -1.83
N ALA A 75 2.78 8.14 -2.52
CA ALA A 75 3.68 9.26 -2.83
C ALA A 75 3.02 10.30 -3.74
N ALA A 76 2.27 9.86 -4.76
CA ALA A 76 1.52 10.75 -5.64
C ALA A 76 0.44 11.52 -4.88
N GLY A 77 -0.35 10.84 -4.03
CA GLY A 77 -1.36 11.47 -3.19
C GLY A 77 -0.77 12.50 -2.23
N ALA A 78 0.35 12.18 -1.59
CA ALA A 78 1.10 13.13 -0.76
C ALA A 78 1.60 14.33 -1.58
N GLY A 79 2.14 14.10 -2.78
CA GLY A 79 2.58 15.16 -3.70
C GLY A 79 1.45 16.10 -4.10
N VAL A 80 0.29 15.57 -4.46
CA VAL A 80 -0.92 16.35 -4.78
C VAL A 80 -1.36 17.18 -3.57
N TRP A 81 -1.33 16.61 -2.36
CA TRP A 81 -1.69 17.31 -1.14
C TRP A 81 -0.73 18.46 -0.81
N VAL A 82 0.59 18.23 -0.94
CA VAL A 82 1.62 19.27 -0.73
C VAL A 82 1.48 20.38 -1.77
N PHE A 83 1.21 20.03 -3.03
CA PHE A 83 0.96 20.99 -4.09
C PHE A 83 -0.29 21.83 -3.80
N ALA A 84 -1.42 21.19 -3.47
CA ALA A 84 -2.67 21.87 -3.12
C ALA A 84 -2.50 22.85 -1.95
N ARG A 85 -1.73 22.49 -0.91
CA ARG A 85 -1.39 23.39 0.20
C ARG A 85 -0.62 24.64 -0.21
N ARG A 86 0.15 24.59 -1.30
CA ARG A 86 0.89 25.75 -1.82
C ARG A 86 -0.01 26.77 -2.52
N PHE A 87 -1.18 26.35 -2.99
CA PHE A 87 -2.18 27.21 -3.66
C PHE A 87 -3.36 27.60 -2.75
N LEU A 88 -3.48 26.99 -1.57
CA LEU A 88 -4.48 27.40 -0.59
C LEU A 88 -4.07 28.76 0.02
N PRO A 89 -4.94 29.80 -0.03
CA PRO A 89 -4.64 31.09 0.57
C PRO A 89 -4.44 30.92 2.08
N ARG A 90 -3.32 31.43 2.60
CA ARG A 90 -3.08 31.51 4.04
C ARG A 90 -4.08 32.49 4.62
N GLU A 91 -4.99 32.02 5.48
CA GLU A 91 -5.82 32.92 6.28
C GLU A 91 -4.87 33.81 7.09
N LYS A 92 -4.89 35.10 6.76
CA LYS A 92 -4.28 36.16 7.53
C LYS A 92 -4.99 36.12 8.89
N THR A 93 -4.31 35.58 9.90
CA THR A 93 -4.75 35.69 11.29
C THR A 93 -4.93 37.18 11.56
N ALA A 94 -6.19 37.62 11.59
CA ALA A 94 -6.54 38.94 12.07
C ALA A 94 -6.19 38.93 13.56
N THR A 95 -5.23 39.79 13.90
CA THR A 95 -4.85 40.22 15.26
C THR A 95 -6.04 40.52 16.13
#